data_AF-A0A377GLY9-F1
#
_entry.id   AF-A0A377GLY9-F1
#
_cell.length_a   1.000
_cell.length_b   1.000
_cell.length_c   1.000
_cell.angle_alpha   90.00
_cell.angle_beta   90.00
_cell.angle_gamma   90.00
#
_symmetry.space_group_name_H-M   'P 1'
#
loop_
_entity.id
_entity.type
_entity.pdbx_description
1 polymer ?
#
loop_
_entity_poly.entity_id
_entity_poly.type
_entity_poly.pdbx_seq_one_letter_code
_entity_poly.pdbx_strand_id
1 'polypeptide(L)'
;MLNKTDQSSVQIVAKKESPVVAITFYSKRTDSPPGYNTGILSAGNRQDVVRLKEGLESAAKKRGEIPPKFEITLFLIPDWDKKEDYNSPNYIAAKEKMIQDAQKFYGNDILIKDFLRSNVSDAELKFLRNCKAMGSVADIVKTRTIIDNQGRPCLQTDSNVTWANNNFDKLYELTFHSDTDAFNSSRCSEVYVSAHNKLVFTGSESKLPGILAKTLVDYCTEYDSDPWHKDERCNGVYDIAFCEGMSQHGLTYRVRIDDKYKNDKTFDFYPAILEDYRYKLMPLVIACQRESWRVGMPPPKPEVLELTGGLTKSDGEKKPAMEVEINGVKYGYYHFKSLIRVYTNIPSWHAEEERYKYVHQTQDFVKMAEHARNIFVSKQDTPLCMEIFARYYNAVKQEYEAGHLITGKRALKALSKLIPDTDAGNRLCAELFGCIVKELHENPVRNALLPIEPEERYQRKLKVEVLPGFLQEIAPNLTGVTAFSFFPSPRPFEHLMTKETLKLIAQSVDSLPKRERQQALGFFKTLSKENLEGIKNESKTAQEAWDEQYGMVSYNSPKKGFQ
;
A
#
# COMPACT_ATOMS: atom_id res chain seq x y z
N MET A 1 62.25 -32.37 -27.76
CA MET A 1 60.86 -32.55 -27.30
C MET A 1 60.52 -31.35 -26.44
N LEU A 2 59.73 -30.42 -26.98
CA LEU A 2 59.32 -29.18 -26.31
C LEU A 2 57.88 -29.36 -25.79
N ASN A 3 57.70 -29.29 -24.47
CA ASN A 3 56.38 -29.23 -23.85
C ASN A 3 55.83 -27.82 -24.00
N LYS A 4 54.76 -27.69 -24.78
CA LYS A 4 53.84 -26.55 -24.73
C LYS A 4 52.86 -26.79 -23.59
N THR A 5 52.91 -25.95 -22.57
CA THR A 5 51.85 -25.87 -21.56
C THR A 5 50.89 -24.76 -21.98
N ASP A 6 49.64 -25.14 -22.13
CA ASP A 6 48.51 -24.33 -22.59
C ASP A 6 48.19 -23.22 -21.57
N GLN A 7 48.20 -21.96 -22.00
CA GLN A 7 47.82 -20.78 -21.21
C GLN A 7 46.45 -20.25 -21.67
N SER A 8 45.43 -21.10 -21.73
CA SER A 8 44.06 -20.65 -21.99
C SER A 8 43.08 -21.22 -20.98
N SER A 9 42.86 -20.48 -19.89
CA SER A 9 41.55 -20.25 -19.26
C SER A 9 41.71 -19.73 -17.83
N VAL A 10 42.15 -18.48 -17.68
CA VAL A 10 41.73 -17.70 -16.51
C VAL A 10 40.63 -16.80 -17.02
N GLN A 11 39.38 -17.28 -16.98
CA GLN A 11 38.24 -16.38 -16.99
C GLN A 11 38.42 -15.47 -15.78
N ILE A 12 38.80 -14.22 -16.03
CA ILE A 12 38.69 -13.16 -15.06
C ILE A 12 37.19 -12.99 -14.83
N VAL A 13 36.65 -13.73 -13.87
CA VAL A 13 35.31 -13.48 -13.34
C VAL A 13 35.40 -12.07 -12.74
N ALA A 14 34.88 -11.08 -13.47
CA ALA A 14 34.72 -9.74 -12.93
C ALA A 14 34.04 -9.89 -11.57
N LYS A 15 34.68 -9.39 -10.50
CA LYS A 15 34.11 -9.44 -9.15
C LYS A 15 32.74 -8.77 -9.24
N LYS A 16 31.67 -9.58 -9.15
CA LYS A 16 30.31 -9.08 -9.08
C LYS A 16 30.28 -8.09 -7.92
N GLU A 17 30.07 -6.81 -8.21
CA GLU A 17 30.01 -5.81 -7.17
C GLU A 17 28.94 -6.21 -6.17
N SER A 18 29.25 -6.13 -4.87
CA SER A 18 28.31 -6.55 -3.84
C SER A 18 27.02 -5.73 -3.96
N PRO A 19 25.84 -6.38 -3.87
CA PRO A 19 24.58 -5.66 -3.85
C PRO A 19 24.51 -4.68 -2.67
N VAL A 20 23.60 -3.72 -2.73
CA VAL A 20 23.51 -2.65 -1.72
C VAL A 20 22.10 -2.47 -1.18
N VAL A 21 22.01 -2.22 0.12
CA VAL A 21 20.87 -1.58 0.77
C VAL A 21 21.26 -0.14 1.08
N ALA A 22 20.50 0.82 0.54
CA ALA A 22 20.76 2.24 0.67
C ALA A 22 19.65 2.92 1.48
N ILE A 23 20.04 3.56 2.58
CA ILE A 23 19.15 4.24 3.52
C ILE A 23 19.51 5.71 3.54
N THR A 24 18.52 6.59 3.54
CA THR A 24 18.74 8.04 3.52
C THR A 24 18.23 8.69 4.79
N PHE A 25 19.02 9.57 5.39
CA PHE A 25 18.53 10.49 6.42
C PHE A 25 18.91 11.93 6.07
N TYR A 26 18.12 12.86 6.59
CA TYR A 26 18.43 14.27 6.59
C TYR A 26 18.23 14.85 7.99
N SER A 27 18.97 15.90 8.31
CA SER A 27 18.84 16.65 9.56
C SER A 27 18.93 18.15 9.29
N LYS A 28 18.37 18.97 10.19
CA LYS A 28 18.52 20.43 10.15
C LYS A 28 19.65 20.86 11.07
N ARG A 29 20.43 21.85 10.62
CA ARG A 29 21.38 22.61 11.43
C ARG A 29 20.70 23.23 12.66
N THR A 30 21.40 23.25 13.79
CA THR A 30 20.96 23.91 15.04
C THR A 30 22.12 24.63 15.72
N ASP A 31 21.88 25.72 16.45
CA ASP A 31 22.97 26.38 17.19
C ASP A 31 23.49 25.56 18.37
N SER A 32 22.61 24.76 18.98
CA SER A 32 22.96 23.93 20.12
C SER A 32 23.88 22.79 19.71
N PRO A 33 24.91 22.46 20.53
CA PRO A 33 25.69 21.24 20.35
C PRO A 33 24.78 20.00 20.25
N PRO A 34 25.05 19.04 19.35
CA PRO A 34 26.26 18.91 18.51
C PRO A 34 26.22 19.70 17.20
N GLY A 35 25.22 20.55 16.99
CA GLY A 35 25.07 21.38 15.79
C GLY A 35 24.04 20.87 14.78
N TYR A 36 23.31 19.82 15.11
CA TYR A 36 22.26 19.25 14.27
C TYR A 36 21.22 18.54 15.13
N ASN A 37 20.04 18.32 14.56
CA ASN A 37 19.01 17.51 15.22
C ASN A 37 19.41 16.03 15.24
N THR A 38 19.61 15.48 16.44
CA THR A 38 20.11 14.12 16.66
C THR A 38 19.06 13.02 16.48
N GLY A 39 17.85 13.33 16.02
CA GLY A 39 16.76 12.37 15.84
C GLY A 39 17.12 11.19 14.92
N ILE A 40 18.07 11.38 13.99
CA ILE A 40 18.60 10.31 13.15
C ILE A 40 19.33 9.24 14.00
N LEU A 41 19.97 9.64 15.12
CA LEU A 41 20.73 8.79 16.05
C LEU A 41 19.86 8.25 17.19
N SER A 42 18.61 7.88 16.90
CA SER A 42 17.72 7.27 17.90
C SER A 42 17.95 5.76 18.01
N ALA A 43 17.71 5.20 19.20
CA ALA A 43 17.82 3.76 19.43
C ALA A 43 16.88 2.95 18.50
N GLY A 44 15.68 3.48 18.23
CA GLY A 44 14.73 2.87 17.30
C GLY A 44 15.28 2.79 15.87
N ASN A 45 15.81 3.89 15.34
CA ASN A 45 16.41 3.88 14.00
C ASN A 45 17.58 2.89 13.92
N ARG A 46 18.44 2.82 14.94
CA ARG A 46 19.54 1.84 14.98
C ARG A 46 19.01 0.41 14.94
N GLN A 47 18.01 0.11 15.77
CA GLN A 47 17.41 -1.21 15.85
C GLN A 47 16.81 -1.61 14.49
N ASP A 48 16.10 -0.70 13.82
CA ASP A 48 15.47 -0.99 12.52
C ASP A 48 16.52 -1.25 11.42
N VAL A 49 17.59 -0.46 11.37
CA VAL A 49 18.70 -0.65 10.42
C VAL A 49 19.44 -1.97 10.67
N VAL A 50 19.79 -2.24 11.93
CA VAL A 50 20.51 -3.48 12.31
C VAL A 50 19.64 -4.71 12.03
N ARG A 51 18.36 -4.67 12.37
CA ARG A 51 17.41 -5.77 12.11
C ARG A 51 17.31 -6.07 10.61
N LEU A 52 17.22 -5.04 9.77
CA LEU A 52 17.22 -5.21 8.31
C LEU A 52 18.53 -5.83 7.81
N LYS A 53 19.67 -5.37 8.34
CA LYS A 53 21.00 -5.90 8.02
C LYS A 53 21.14 -7.37 8.36
N GLU A 54 20.94 -7.73 9.62
CA GLU A 54 21.06 -9.10 10.10
C GLU A 54 20.07 -10.03 9.38
N GLY A 55 18.85 -9.54 9.13
CA GLY A 55 17.83 -10.25 8.38
C GLY A 55 18.25 -10.61 6.95
N LEU A 56 18.77 -9.63 6.20
CA LEU A 56 19.21 -9.84 4.83
C LEU A 56 20.54 -10.61 4.74
N GLU A 57 21.45 -10.45 5.70
CA GLU A 57 22.67 -11.26 5.81
C GLU A 57 22.35 -12.73 6.09
N SER A 58 21.39 -12.98 6.99
CA SER A 58 20.91 -14.34 7.29
C SER A 58 20.24 -14.97 6.07
N ALA A 59 19.40 -14.22 5.35
CA ALA A 59 18.77 -14.67 4.11
C ALA A 59 19.80 -15.01 3.02
N ALA A 60 20.80 -14.15 2.82
CA ALA A 60 21.90 -14.39 1.88
C ALA A 60 22.67 -15.67 2.25
N LYS A 61 23.05 -15.81 3.53
CA LYS A 61 23.79 -16.97 4.03
C LYS A 61 23.01 -18.27 3.86
N LYS A 62 21.70 -18.26 4.16
CA LYS A 62 20.79 -19.40 3.95
C LYS A 62 20.76 -19.85 2.48
N ARG A 63 20.92 -18.91 1.54
CA ARG A 63 20.91 -19.14 0.09
C ARG A 63 22.29 -19.41 -0.50
N GLY A 64 23.37 -19.27 0.27
CA GLY A 64 24.74 -19.36 -0.25
C GLY A 64 25.14 -18.19 -1.15
N GLU A 65 24.49 -17.03 -0.97
CA GLU A 65 24.68 -15.83 -1.80
C GLU A 65 25.42 -14.71 -1.07
N ILE A 66 25.77 -13.65 -1.83
CA ILE A 66 26.54 -12.52 -1.32
C ILE A 66 25.62 -11.62 -0.47
N PRO A 67 25.93 -11.36 0.80
CA PRO A 67 25.17 -10.41 1.61
C PRO A 67 25.31 -8.98 1.05
N PRO A 68 24.24 -8.17 1.09
CA PRO A 68 24.31 -6.80 0.64
C PRO A 68 25.12 -5.95 1.61
N LYS A 69 25.83 -4.96 1.07
CA LYS A 69 26.44 -3.91 1.88
C LYS A 69 25.39 -2.89 2.28
N PHE A 70 25.51 -2.36 3.49
CA PHE A 70 24.61 -1.35 4.00
C PHE A 70 25.26 0.03 3.91
N GLU A 71 24.53 0.96 3.31
CA GLU A 71 24.96 2.34 3.13
C GLU A 71 23.91 3.27 3.72
N ILE A 72 24.35 4.26 4.50
CA ILE A 72 23.53 5.34 5.01
C ILE A 72 24.02 6.66 4.42
N THR A 73 23.24 7.29 3.56
CA THR A 73 23.51 8.63 3.02
C THR A 73 22.90 9.69 3.91
N LEU A 74 23.72 10.62 4.39
CA LEU A 74 23.32 11.69 5.29
C LEU A 74 23.39 13.05 4.61
N PHE A 75 22.36 13.87 4.80
CA PHE A 75 22.35 15.27 4.40
C PHE A 75 22.05 16.19 5.59
N LEU A 76 22.98 17.11 5.90
CA LEU A 76 22.71 18.20 6.82
C LEU A 76 22.21 19.40 6.02
N ILE A 77 21.04 19.91 6.37
CA ILE A 77 20.47 21.13 5.77
C ILE A 77 21.07 22.33 6.51
N PRO A 78 21.76 23.26 5.80
CA PRO A 78 22.25 24.51 6.39
C PRO A 78 21.14 25.35 7.04
N ASP A 79 21.51 26.20 8.00
CA ASP A 79 20.58 27.20 8.54
C ASP A 79 20.45 28.38 7.57
N TRP A 80 19.58 28.21 6.58
CA TRP A 80 19.33 29.20 5.53
C TRP A 80 18.88 30.56 6.07
N ASP A 81 18.10 30.56 7.16
CA ASP A 81 17.58 31.79 7.77
C ASP A 81 18.72 32.63 8.40
N LYS A 82 19.86 31.99 8.69
CA LYS A 82 21.10 32.65 9.14
C LYS A 82 22.11 32.95 8.04
N LYS A 83 21.69 32.80 6.78
CA LYS A 83 22.56 32.96 5.60
C LYS A 83 23.77 32.00 5.61
N GLU A 84 23.67 30.86 6.30
CA GLU A 84 24.65 29.78 6.11
C GLU A 84 24.49 29.19 4.69
N ASP A 85 25.57 28.57 4.22
CA ASP A 85 25.63 27.80 2.99
C ASP A 85 26.48 26.54 3.16
N TYR A 86 26.67 25.79 2.08
CA TYR A 86 27.43 24.53 2.09
C TYR A 86 28.92 24.70 2.45
N ASN A 87 29.45 25.92 2.37
CA ASN A 87 30.85 26.25 2.64
C ASN A 87 31.05 26.97 3.97
N SER A 88 29.97 27.29 4.68
CA SER A 88 30.02 28.01 5.94
C SER A 88 30.77 27.19 7.00
N PRO A 89 31.78 27.75 7.70
CA PRO A 89 32.62 26.97 8.62
C PRO A 89 31.82 26.23 9.70
N ASN A 90 30.80 26.87 10.27
CA ASN A 90 29.93 26.27 11.28
C ASN A 90 29.11 25.10 10.72
N TYR A 91 28.64 25.22 9.47
CA TYR A 91 27.94 24.15 8.78
C TYR A 91 28.86 22.96 8.51
N ILE A 92 30.06 23.20 7.99
CA ILE A 92 31.06 22.15 7.72
C ILE A 92 31.38 21.39 9.01
N ALA A 93 31.68 22.12 10.09
CA ALA A 93 31.99 21.51 11.39
C ALA A 93 30.83 20.65 11.92
N ALA A 94 29.59 21.15 11.85
CA ALA A 94 28.41 20.39 12.27
C ALA A 94 28.15 19.16 11.39
N LYS A 95 28.36 19.27 10.07
CA LYS A 95 28.22 18.17 9.12
C LYS A 95 29.25 17.08 9.39
N GLU A 96 30.52 17.43 9.54
CA GLU A 96 31.59 16.48 9.86
C GLU A 96 31.31 15.78 11.20
N LYS A 97 30.87 16.53 12.22
CA LYS A 97 30.46 15.96 13.50
C LYS A 97 29.29 14.97 13.35
N MET A 98 28.29 15.30 12.54
CA MET A 98 27.16 14.40 12.26
C MET A 98 27.61 13.10 11.59
N ILE A 99 28.50 13.17 10.59
CA ILE A 99 29.04 11.98 9.93
C ILE A 99 29.82 11.11 10.92
N GLN A 100 30.70 11.70 11.73
CA GLN A 100 31.49 10.99 12.73
C GLN A 100 30.61 10.33 13.80
N ASP A 101 29.60 11.05 14.29
CA ASP A 101 28.66 10.53 15.28
C ASP A 101 27.85 9.36 14.71
N ALA A 102 27.38 9.47 13.46
CA ALA A 102 26.68 8.38 12.79
C ALA A 102 27.59 7.15 12.57
N GLN A 103 28.86 7.34 12.16
CA GLN A 103 29.82 6.24 12.02
C GLN A 103 30.01 5.50 13.35
N LYS A 104 30.19 6.24 14.43
CA LYS A 104 30.31 5.65 15.78
C LYS A 104 29.02 4.96 16.22
N PHE A 105 27.87 5.53 15.90
CA PHE A 105 26.55 5.06 16.38
C PHE A 105 26.08 3.81 15.64
N TYR A 106 26.19 3.77 14.32
CA TYR A 106 25.77 2.63 13.49
C TYR A 106 26.85 1.54 13.39
N GLY A 107 28.12 1.88 13.60
CA GLY A 107 29.23 0.93 13.59
C GLY A 107 29.92 0.81 12.22
N ASN A 108 31.06 0.11 12.20
CA ASN A 108 31.96 0.05 11.04
C ASN A 108 31.44 -0.84 9.89
N ASP A 109 30.46 -1.70 10.15
CA ASP A 109 29.87 -2.59 9.14
C ASP A 109 28.81 -1.89 8.26
N ILE A 110 28.50 -0.63 8.55
CA ILE A 110 27.57 0.21 7.80
C ILE A 110 28.34 1.43 7.26
N LEU A 111 28.33 1.59 5.94
CA LEU A 111 29.01 2.70 5.29
C LEU A 111 28.21 3.99 5.44
N ILE A 112 28.75 4.98 6.15
CA ILE A 112 28.16 6.31 6.25
C ILE A 112 28.70 7.20 5.11
N LYS A 113 27.79 7.73 4.29
CA LYS A 113 28.08 8.63 3.16
C LYS A 113 27.62 10.05 3.46
N ASP A 114 28.39 11.03 3.01
CA ASP A 114 27.99 12.43 2.93
C ASP A 114 27.32 12.68 1.57
N PHE A 115 26.06 13.11 1.58
CA PHE A 115 25.32 13.47 0.37
C PHE A 115 26.11 14.48 -0.49
N LEU A 116 26.73 15.49 0.12
CA LEU A 116 27.49 16.52 -0.62
C LEU A 116 28.81 16.02 -1.22
N ARG A 117 29.28 14.82 -0.84
CA ARG A 117 30.44 14.16 -1.45
C ARG A 117 30.04 13.10 -2.49
N SER A 118 28.75 12.96 -2.75
CA SER A 118 28.21 12.08 -3.79
C SER A 118 28.16 12.83 -5.13
N ASN A 119 27.73 12.17 -6.22
CA ASN A 119 27.68 12.78 -7.56
C ASN A 119 26.43 13.67 -7.74
N VAL A 120 26.20 14.58 -6.78
CA VAL A 120 25.09 15.53 -6.80
C VAL A 120 25.39 16.61 -7.84
N SER A 121 24.42 16.91 -8.70
CA SER A 121 24.56 17.95 -9.73
C SER A 121 24.44 19.36 -9.15
N ASP A 122 25.00 20.34 -9.86
CA ASP A 122 24.84 21.76 -9.51
C ASP A 122 23.37 22.20 -9.49
N ALA A 123 22.53 21.64 -10.38
CA ALA A 123 21.10 21.93 -10.42
C ALA A 123 20.40 21.50 -9.12
N GLU A 124 20.71 20.30 -8.62
CA GLU A 124 20.17 19.82 -7.33
C GLU A 124 20.64 20.68 -6.16
N LEU A 125 21.94 21.00 -6.10
CA LEU A 125 22.48 21.85 -5.03
C LEU A 125 21.86 23.25 -5.04
N LYS A 126 21.65 23.82 -6.23
CA LYS A 126 21.01 25.13 -6.40
C LYS A 126 19.55 25.08 -5.96
N PHE A 127 18.80 24.04 -6.36
CA PHE A 127 17.41 23.86 -5.95
C PHE A 127 17.27 23.68 -4.43
N LEU A 128 18.13 22.87 -3.81
CA LEU A 128 18.13 22.63 -2.36
C LEU A 128 18.41 23.90 -1.53
N ARG A 129 19.09 24.89 -2.11
CA ARG A 129 19.36 26.16 -1.44
C ARG A 129 18.05 26.88 -1.11
N ASN A 130 17.88 27.22 0.17
CA ASN A 130 16.68 27.84 0.73
C ASN A 130 15.39 27.00 0.57
N CYS A 131 15.49 25.70 0.28
CA CYS A 131 14.34 24.82 0.16
C CYS A 131 13.73 24.51 1.54
N LYS A 132 12.51 24.99 1.78
CA LYS A 132 11.73 24.73 3.01
C LYS A 132 10.84 23.47 2.88
N ALA A 133 10.62 23.00 1.65
CA ALA A 133 9.94 21.75 1.32
C ALA A 133 10.74 20.52 1.78
N MET A 134 10.55 20.09 3.04
CA MET A 134 11.30 18.95 3.59
C MET A 134 11.01 17.61 2.88
N GLY A 135 9.81 17.46 2.29
CA GLY A 135 9.49 16.35 1.40
C GLY A 135 10.43 16.33 0.18
N SER A 136 10.51 17.47 -0.53
CA SER A 136 11.40 17.62 -1.68
C SER A 136 12.87 17.36 -1.34
N VAL A 137 13.34 17.82 -0.17
CA VAL A 137 14.70 17.51 0.30
C VAL A 137 14.91 16.01 0.45
N ALA A 138 13.99 15.32 1.14
CA ALA A 138 14.07 13.87 1.32
C ALA A 138 14.07 13.14 -0.03
N ASP A 139 13.22 13.57 -0.95
CA ASP A 139 13.00 12.90 -2.23
C ASP A 139 14.16 13.15 -3.21
N ILE A 140 14.84 14.30 -3.14
CA ILE A 140 16.12 14.52 -3.85
C ILE A 140 17.19 13.55 -3.35
N VAL A 141 17.39 13.46 -2.03
CA VAL A 141 18.42 12.58 -1.44
C VAL A 141 18.16 11.10 -1.78
N LYS A 142 16.90 10.66 -1.72
CA LYS A 142 16.48 9.29 -2.10
C LYS A 142 16.72 9.03 -3.58
N THR A 143 16.25 9.91 -4.45
CA THR A 143 16.36 9.75 -5.90
C THR A 143 17.82 9.74 -6.34
N ARG A 144 18.64 10.66 -5.82
CA ARG A 144 20.09 10.69 -6.05
C ARG A 144 20.77 9.41 -5.56
N THR A 145 20.36 8.88 -4.41
CA THR A 145 20.91 7.61 -3.91
C THR A 145 20.59 6.43 -4.85
N ILE A 146 19.43 6.40 -5.50
CA ILE A 146 19.11 5.42 -6.55
C ILE A 146 20.02 5.63 -7.76
N ILE A 147 20.20 6.88 -8.20
CA ILE A 147 21.04 7.26 -9.35
C ILE A 147 22.50 6.85 -9.13
N ASP A 148 23.07 7.14 -7.96
CA ASP A 148 24.47 6.85 -7.62
C ASP A 148 24.77 5.34 -7.55
N ASN A 149 23.74 4.51 -7.54
CA ASN A 149 23.82 3.05 -7.54
C ASN A 149 23.56 2.42 -8.92
N GLN A 150 23.53 3.21 -10.00
CA GLN A 150 23.35 2.69 -11.36
C GLN A 150 24.35 1.57 -11.69
N GLY A 151 23.88 0.50 -12.33
CA GLY A 151 24.70 -0.66 -12.69
C GLY A 151 24.87 -1.67 -11.56
N ARG A 152 24.31 -1.42 -10.38
CA ARG A 152 24.44 -2.27 -9.20
C ARG A 152 23.07 -2.60 -8.61
N PRO A 153 22.82 -3.86 -8.17
CA PRO A 153 21.57 -4.20 -7.49
C PRO A 153 21.44 -3.39 -6.20
N CYS A 154 20.40 -2.57 -6.09
CA CYS A 154 20.25 -1.61 -5.00
C CYS A 154 18.82 -1.60 -4.47
N LEU A 155 18.67 -1.85 -3.17
CA LEU A 155 17.43 -1.61 -2.44
C LEU A 155 17.52 -0.26 -1.73
N GLN A 156 16.87 0.77 -2.28
CA GLN A 156 16.67 2.03 -1.58
C GLN A 156 15.45 1.90 -0.66
N THR A 157 15.64 2.22 0.63
CA THR A 157 14.55 2.24 1.61
C THR A 157 14.62 3.48 2.50
N ASP A 158 13.46 3.95 2.94
CA ASP A 158 13.38 4.94 4.01
C ASP A 158 13.63 4.26 5.37
N SER A 159 14.09 5.05 6.33
CA SER A 159 14.41 4.62 7.69
C SER A 159 13.18 4.29 8.54
N ASN A 160 12.00 4.75 8.13
CA ASN A 160 10.74 4.57 8.86
C ASN A 160 9.80 3.53 8.22
N VAL A 161 10.32 2.70 7.32
CA VAL A 161 9.55 1.60 6.72
C VAL A 161 9.40 0.48 7.75
N THR A 162 8.15 0.16 8.11
CA THR A 162 7.85 -1.02 8.92
C THR A 162 7.84 -2.25 8.03
N TRP A 163 8.84 -3.12 8.20
CA TRP A 163 8.94 -4.41 7.49
C TRP A 163 7.90 -5.39 8.02
N ALA A 164 7.00 -5.82 7.14
CA ALA A 164 5.95 -6.78 7.48
C ALA A 164 6.57 -8.15 7.84
N ASN A 165 6.16 -8.71 8.97
CA ASN A 165 6.52 -10.05 9.44
C ASN A 165 8.02 -10.38 9.53
N ASN A 166 8.91 -9.37 9.46
CA ASN A 166 10.35 -9.61 9.36
C ASN A 166 10.71 -10.66 8.29
N ASN A 167 9.97 -10.74 7.18
CA ASN A 167 10.16 -11.75 6.14
C ASN A 167 11.33 -11.38 5.21
N PHE A 168 12.54 -11.35 5.78
CA PHE A 168 13.76 -10.95 5.09
C PHE A 168 14.22 -11.97 4.04
N ASP A 169 13.85 -13.25 4.19
CA ASP A 169 14.10 -14.28 3.17
C ASP A 169 13.35 -13.96 1.88
N LYS A 170 12.06 -13.59 1.99
CA LYS A 170 11.27 -13.16 0.83
C LYS A 170 11.73 -11.81 0.29
N LEU A 171 12.12 -10.88 1.17
CA LEU A 171 12.72 -9.61 0.71
C LEU A 171 13.96 -9.87 -0.14
N TYR A 172 14.88 -10.70 0.34
CA TYR A 172 16.10 -11.05 -0.40
C TYR A 172 15.78 -11.73 -1.73
N GLU A 173 14.82 -12.66 -1.73
CA GLU A 173 14.34 -13.35 -2.94
C GLU A 173 13.85 -12.36 -4.01
N LEU A 174 12.96 -11.44 -3.62
CA LEU A 174 12.32 -10.49 -4.54
C LEU A 174 13.24 -9.36 -4.99
N THR A 175 14.37 -9.17 -4.30
CA THR A 175 15.37 -8.15 -4.59
C THR A 175 16.63 -8.80 -5.15
N PHE A 176 17.63 -9.02 -4.31
CA PHE A 176 19.00 -9.40 -4.67
C PHE A 176 19.11 -10.74 -5.39
N HIS A 177 18.30 -11.74 -5.04
CA HIS A 177 18.31 -13.03 -5.74
C HIS A 177 17.75 -12.90 -7.16
N SER A 178 16.62 -12.19 -7.31
CA SER A 178 15.99 -12.01 -8.62
C SER A 178 16.76 -11.06 -9.54
N ASP A 179 17.47 -10.09 -8.96
CA ASP A 179 18.20 -9.02 -9.66
C ASP A 179 17.36 -8.32 -10.76
N THR A 180 16.06 -8.17 -10.48
CA THR A 180 15.12 -7.46 -11.35
C THR A 180 14.37 -6.42 -10.54
N ASP A 181 14.11 -5.29 -11.18
CA ASP A 181 13.35 -4.18 -10.61
C ASP A 181 12.13 -4.64 -9.81
N ALA A 182 12.00 -4.09 -8.60
CA ALA A 182 10.93 -4.41 -7.67
C ALA A 182 10.49 -3.15 -6.93
N PHE A 183 9.19 -2.90 -6.89
CA PHE A 183 8.64 -1.66 -6.37
C PHE A 183 7.51 -1.92 -5.39
N ASN A 184 7.27 -0.92 -4.53
CA ASN A 184 6.01 -0.79 -3.82
C ASN A 184 5.14 0.31 -4.44
N SER A 185 3.85 0.23 -4.11
CA SER A 185 2.89 1.30 -4.35
C SER A 185 2.18 1.63 -3.05
N SER A 186 1.58 2.80 -2.98
CA SER A 186 0.95 3.28 -1.75
C SER A 186 -0.25 4.17 -2.04
N ARG A 187 -1.17 4.16 -1.09
CA ARG A 187 -2.33 5.05 -1.08
C ARG A 187 -1.93 6.41 -0.48
N CYS A 188 -1.40 7.29 -1.33
CA CYS A 188 -0.95 8.62 -0.93
C CYS A 188 -2.08 9.67 -0.89
N SER A 189 -3.19 9.41 -1.57
CA SER A 189 -4.37 10.26 -1.62
C SER A 189 -5.67 9.43 -1.71
N GLU A 190 -6.82 10.09 -1.58
CA GLU A 190 -8.12 9.47 -1.87
C GLU A 190 -8.34 9.27 -3.38
N VAL A 191 -7.57 10.00 -4.18
CA VAL A 191 -7.72 10.18 -5.62
C VAL A 191 -7.18 8.95 -6.37
N TYR A 192 -5.98 8.46 -6.04
CA TYR A 192 -5.33 7.37 -6.75
C TYR A 192 -4.28 6.63 -5.89
N VAL A 193 -3.83 5.46 -6.37
CA VAL A 193 -2.67 4.72 -5.86
C VAL A 193 -1.42 5.07 -6.68
N SER A 194 -0.33 5.48 -6.02
CA SER A 194 0.91 5.91 -6.69
C SER A 194 2.06 4.93 -6.46
N ALA A 195 3.02 4.90 -7.40
CA ALA A 195 4.33 4.29 -7.16
C ALA A 195 5.04 5.05 -6.05
N HIS A 196 5.64 4.36 -5.07
CA HIS A 196 6.23 5.06 -3.93
C HIS A 196 7.76 4.94 -3.91
N ASN A 197 8.44 6.06 -3.65
CA ASN A 197 9.90 6.12 -3.49
C ASN A 197 10.41 5.73 -2.09
N LYS A 198 9.62 4.97 -1.31
CA LYS A 198 10.01 4.54 0.05
C LYS A 198 10.68 3.19 0.04
N LEU A 199 10.37 2.37 -0.95
CA LEU A 199 10.95 1.06 -1.12
C LEU A 199 11.08 0.77 -2.63
N VAL A 200 12.28 1.00 -3.13
CA VAL A 200 12.61 0.88 -4.55
C VAL A 200 13.80 -0.05 -4.68
N PHE A 201 13.62 -1.16 -5.38
CA PHE A 201 14.73 -2.01 -5.79
C PHE A 201 14.99 -1.83 -7.28
N THR A 202 16.23 -1.53 -7.63
CA THR A 202 16.72 -1.53 -9.01
C THR A 202 17.70 -2.67 -9.19
N GLY A 203 17.48 -3.50 -10.21
CA GLY A 203 18.44 -4.53 -10.61
C GLY A 203 19.68 -3.91 -11.28
N SER A 204 20.72 -4.72 -11.47
CA SER A 204 21.97 -4.32 -12.15
C SER A 204 21.73 -3.69 -13.53
N GLU A 205 20.78 -4.22 -14.30
CA GLU A 205 20.43 -3.77 -15.65
C GLU A 205 19.27 -2.74 -15.69
N SER A 206 18.91 -2.15 -14.55
CA SER A 206 17.80 -1.20 -14.48
C SER A 206 18.09 0.06 -15.29
N LYS A 207 17.10 0.49 -16.09
CA LYS A 207 17.13 1.78 -16.79
C LYS A 207 16.65 2.95 -15.93
N LEU A 208 15.99 2.66 -14.81
CA LEU A 208 15.37 3.67 -13.95
C LEU A 208 16.37 4.70 -13.42
N PRO A 209 17.58 4.35 -12.93
CA PRO A 209 18.56 5.33 -12.46
C PRO A 209 18.90 6.40 -13.51
N GLY A 210 19.09 6.00 -14.78
CA GLY A 210 19.38 6.96 -15.86
C GLY A 210 18.20 7.87 -16.20
N ILE A 211 16.98 7.34 -16.15
CA ILE A 211 15.74 8.13 -16.33
C ILE A 211 15.59 9.15 -15.20
N LEU A 212 15.73 8.70 -13.94
CA LEU A 212 15.63 9.56 -12.76
C LEU A 212 16.69 10.66 -12.76
N ALA A 213 17.91 10.36 -13.21
CA ALA A 213 18.97 11.36 -13.34
C ALA A 213 18.54 12.53 -14.24
N LYS A 214 17.86 12.23 -15.35
CA LYS A 214 17.33 13.26 -16.25
C LYS A 214 16.15 14.00 -15.63
N THR A 215 15.12 13.30 -15.17
CA THR A 215 13.89 13.95 -14.68
C THR A 215 14.13 14.79 -13.43
N LEU A 216 15.05 14.38 -12.56
CA LEU A 216 15.44 15.15 -11.38
C LEU A 216 16.18 16.44 -11.75
N VAL A 217 17.15 16.38 -12.68
CA VAL A 217 17.90 17.55 -13.12
C VAL A 217 16.99 18.53 -13.87
N ASP A 218 16.12 18.04 -14.75
CA ASP A 218 15.13 18.86 -15.47
C ASP A 218 14.24 19.61 -14.47
N TYR A 219 13.65 18.90 -13.50
CA TYR A 219 12.81 19.50 -12.47
C TYR A 219 13.57 20.54 -11.64
N CYS A 220 14.77 20.20 -11.13
CA CYS A 220 15.56 21.13 -10.33
C CYS A 220 15.96 22.37 -11.13
N THR A 221 16.15 22.26 -12.43
CA THR A 221 16.51 23.39 -13.31
C THR A 221 15.30 24.28 -13.60
N GLU A 222 14.15 23.68 -13.94
CA GLU A 222 12.92 24.38 -14.30
C GLU A 222 12.32 25.13 -13.10
N TYR A 223 12.28 24.50 -11.92
CA TYR A 223 11.55 25.01 -10.76
C TYR A 223 12.43 25.69 -9.69
N ASP A 224 13.74 25.85 -9.92
CA ASP A 224 14.63 26.52 -8.96
C ASP A 224 14.19 27.96 -8.62
N SER A 225 13.65 28.67 -9.62
CA SER A 225 13.21 30.06 -9.49
C SER A 225 11.76 30.20 -9.02
N ASP A 226 10.98 29.11 -8.96
CA ASP A 226 9.60 29.13 -8.48
C ASP A 226 9.56 28.91 -6.95
N PRO A 227 9.19 29.92 -6.15
CA PRO A 227 9.15 29.80 -4.70
C PRO A 227 8.16 28.74 -4.20
N TRP A 228 7.10 28.43 -4.96
CA TRP A 228 6.09 27.46 -4.55
C TRP A 228 6.69 26.05 -4.43
N HIS A 229 7.61 25.69 -5.33
CA HIS A 229 8.28 24.38 -5.31
C HIS A 229 9.28 24.21 -4.16
N LYS A 230 9.64 25.32 -3.48
CA LYS A 230 10.51 25.34 -2.31
C LYS A 230 9.75 25.58 -0.99
N ASP A 231 8.45 25.82 -1.04
CA ASP A 231 7.60 26.08 0.13
C ASP A 231 7.34 24.81 0.95
N GLU A 232 7.19 24.94 2.27
CA GLU A 232 7.02 23.82 3.20
C GLU A 232 5.83 22.90 2.91
N ARG A 233 4.85 23.38 2.12
CA ARG A 233 3.64 22.65 1.74
C ARG A 233 3.75 21.86 0.44
N CYS A 234 4.80 22.07 -0.35
CA CYS A 234 4.97 21.41 -1.65
C CYS A 234 5.83 20.15 -1.54
N ASN A 235 5.49 19.11 -2.33
CA ASN A 235 6.36 17.95 -2.53
C ASN A 235 6.56 17.62 -4.02
N GLY A 236 6.86 18.65 -4.83
CA GLY A 236 6.94 18.54 -6.28
C GLY A 236 8.04 17.60 -6.79
N VAL A 237 9.10 17.33 -6.02
CA VAL A 237 10.14 16.35 -6.45
C VAL A 237 9.55 14.96 -6.54
N TYR A 238 8.75 14.53 -5.55
CA TYR A 238 8.06 13.25 -5.64
C TYR A 238 6.96 13.29 -6.70
N ASP A 239 6.08 14.29 -6.63
CA ASP A 239 4.89 14.35 -7.47
C ASP A 239 5.20 14.54 -8.96
N ILE A 240 6.31 15.21 -9.30
CA ILE A 240 6.67 15.56 -10.68
C ILE A 240 7.94 14.84 -11.11
N ALA A 241 9.07 14.97 -10.41
CA ALA A 241 10.34 14.41 -10.91
C ALA A 241 10.42 12.88 -10.81
N PHE A 242 10.15 12.32 -9.62
CA PHE A 242 10.17 10.88 -9.39
C PHE A 242 9.03 10.20 -10.16
N CYS A 243 7.80 10.69 -10.02
CA CYS A 243 6.65 10.08 -10.67
C CYS A 243 6.68 10.15 -12.21
N GLU A 244 7.19 11.25 -12.81
CA GLU A 244 7.47 11.29 -14.25
C GLU A 244 8.56 10.29 -14.64
N GLY A 245 9.59 10.11 -13.80
CA GLY A 245 10.62 9.09 -14.03
C GLY A 245 10.04 7.67 -14.01
N MET A 246 9.14 7.38 -13.08
CA MET A 246 8.40 6.11 -13.05
C MET A 246 7.49 5.93 -14.28
N SER A 247 6.90 7.01 -14.79
CA SER A 247 6.07 7.01 -16.00
C SER A 247 6.90 6.70 -17.24
N GLN A 248 8.05 7.36 -17.39
CA GLN A 248 9.00 7.09 -18.49
C GLN A 248 9.60 5.67 -18.41
N HIS A 249 9.67 5.07 -17.21
CA HIS A 249 10.06 3.67 -16.99
C HIS A 249 8.89 2.67 -17.17
N GLY A 250 7.69 3.16 -17.49
CA GLY A 250 6.50 2.35 -17.78
C GLY A 250 5.87 1.72 -16.55
N LEU A 251 5.97 2.35 -15.38
CA LEU A 251 5.37 1.86 -14.12
C LEU A 251 4.14 2.65 -13.69
N THR A 252 4.03 3.89 -14.13
CA THR A 252 2.87 4.75 -13.88
C THR A 252 2.30 5.25 -15.20
N TYR A 253 1.02 5.60 -15.19
CA TYR A 253 0.46 6.44 -16.25
C TYR A 253 0.83 7.90 -15.99
N ARG A 254 0.73 8.75 -17.02
CA ARG A 254 0.68 10.20 -16.87
C ARG A 254 -0.71 10.68 -17.24
N VAL A 255 -1.43 11.25 -16.28
CA VAL A 255 -2.80 11.73 -16.47
C VAL A 255 -2.82 13.24 -16.24
N ARG A 256 -3.31 13.98 -17.24
CA ARG A 256 -3.40 15.44 -17.21
C ARG A 256 -4.85 15.88 -17.06
N ILE A 257 -5.12 16.70 -16.05
CA ILE A 257 -6.48 17.11 -15.70
C ILE A 257 -6.54 18.61 -15.50
N ASP A 258 -7.69 19.22 -15.70
CA ASP A 258 -7.89 20.62 -15.34
C ASP A 258 -7.84 20.77 -13.81
N ASP A 259 -7.09 21.76 -13.32
CA ASP A 259 -7.01 22.07 -11.90
C ASP A 259 -8.36 22.63 -11.45
N LYS A 260 -9.08 21.84 -10.64
CA LYS A 260 -10.40 22.19 -10.10
C LYS A 260 -10.40 23.49 -9.29
N TYR A 261 -9.24 23.92 -8.79
CA TYR A 261 -9.07 25.15 -8.02
C TYR A 261 -8.56 26.31 -8.87
N LYS A 262 -7.99 26.03 -10.05
CA LYS A 262 -7.46 27.01 -11.00
C LYS A 262 -7.83 26.58 -12.42
N ASN A 263 -9.03 26.96 -12.85
CA ASN A 263 -9.63 26.50 -14.11
C ASN A 263 -8.81 26.82 -15.38
N ASP A 264 -7.76 27.64 -15.30
CA ASP A 264 -6.82 27.97 -16.38
C ASP A 264 -5.55 27.11 -16.36
N LYS A 265 -5.39 26.23 -15.37
CA LYS A 265 -4.23 25.36 -15.20
C LYS A 265 -4.62 23.90 -15.37
N THR A 266 -3.65 23.12 -15.82
CA THR A 266 -3.72 21.66 -15.79
C THR A 266 -2.72 21.11 -14.78
N PHE A 267 -3.06 20.02 -14.13
CA PHE A 267 -2.18 19.28 -13.23
C PHE A 267 -1.97 17.85 -13.75
N ASP A 268 -0.72 17.39 -13.72
CA ASP A 268 -0.36 16.02 -14.04
C ASP A 268 -0.26 15.20 -12.75
N PHE A 269 -0.84 14.00 -12.75
CA PHE A 269 -0.62 13.02 -11.70
C PHE A 269 -0.36 11.63 -12.28
N TYR A 270 0.18 10.74 -11.45
CA TYR A 270 0.83 9.53 -11.93
C TYR A 270 0.34 8.27 -11.22
N PRO A 271 -0.81 7.72 -11.61
CA PRO A 271 -1.32 6.49 -11.03
C PRO A 271 -0.44 5.29 -11.38
N ALA A 272 -0.19 4.43 -10.41
CA ALA A 272 0.53 3.18 -10.58
C ALA A 272 -0.24 2.22 -11.50
N ILE A 273 0.48 1.56 -12.40
CA ILE A 273 -0.01 0.45 -13.23
C ILE A 273 0.05 -0.81 -12.37
N LEU A 274 -0.99 -1.04 -11.56
CA LEU A 274 -0.95 -2.08 -10.53
C LEU A 274 -0.78 -3.48 -11.13
N GLU A 275 -1.23 -3.72 -12.34
CA GLU A 275 -1.06 -4.98 -13.07
C GLU A 275 0.40 -5.32 -13.35
N ASP A 276 1.31 -4.33 -13.33
CA ASP A 276 2.73 -4.55 -13.55
C ASP A 276 3.30 -5.50 -12.48
N TYR A 277 3.97 -6.55 -12.97
CA TYR A 277 4.53 -7.62 -12.14
C TYR A 277 5.66 -7.13 -11.22
N ARG A 278 6.26 -5.98 -11.51
CA ARG A 278 7.34 -5.37 -10.72
C ARG A 278 6.82 -4.78 -9.41
N TYR A 279 5.50 -4.53 -9.25
CA TYR A 279 4.89 -4.17 -7.96
C TYR A 279 4.77 -5.39 -7.02
N LYS A 280 5.91 -5.97 -6.64
CA LYS A 280 6.02 -7.20 -5.87
C LYS A 280 6.48 -6.98 -4.42
N LEU A 281 6.88 -5.78 -4.03
CA LEU A 281 7.35 -5.48 -2.67
C LEU A 281 6.22 -5.09 -1.69
N MET A 282 5.01 -4.86 -2.19
CA MET A 282 3.86 -4.43 -1.38
C MET A 282 3.55 -5.35 -0.18
N PRO A 283 3.60 -6.70 -0.29
CA PRO A 283 3.33 -7.58 0.86
C PRO A 283 4.37 -7.44 2.00
N LEU A 284 5.55 -6.91 1.71
CA LEU A 284 6.68 -6.87 2.66
C LEU A 284 6.67 -5.60 3.52
N VAL A 285 5.73 -4.69 3.30
CA VAL A 285 5.67 -3.42 4.02
C VAL A 285 4.24 -3.04 4.37
N ILE A 286 4.07 -2.51 5.59
CA ILE A 286 2.82 -1.82 5.95
C ILE A 286 3.08 -0.33 5.82
N ALA A 287 2.45 0.30 4.82
CA ALA A 287 2.59 1.72 4.59
C ALA A 287 2.07 2.52 5.79
N CYS A 288 2.95 3.22 6.48
CA CYS A 288 2.61 4.10 7.59
C CYS A 288 2.80 5.56 7.21
N GLN A 289 1.69 6.28 7.04
CA GLN A 289 1.73 7.73 6.95
C GLN A 289 1.67 8.31 8.36
N ARG A 290 2.85 8.62 8.92
CA ARG A 290 2.93 9.57 10.03
C ARG A 290 2.68 10.96 9.45
N GLU A 291 1.45 11.46 9.57
CA GLU A 291 1.03 12.78 9.06
C GLU A 291 1.61 13.95 9.90
N SER A 292 2.63 13.72 10.73
CA SER A 292 3.23 14.71 11.65
C SER A 292 3.89 15.90 10.95
N TRP A 293 4.10 15.82 9.64
CA TRP A 293 4.66 16.88 8.81
C TRP A 293 3.58 17.77 8.15
N ARG A 294 2.29 17.41 8.22
CA ARG A 294 1.21 18.25 7.66
C ARG A 294 0.95 19.45 8.57
N VAL A 295 1.57 20.58 8.25
CA VAL A 295 1.34 21.87 8.89
C VAL A 295 -0.13 22.30 8.71
N GLY A 296 -0.76 22.82 9.75
CA GLY A 296 -2.13 23.35 9.70
C GLY A 296 -3.25 22.35 10.00
N MET A 297 -2.93 21.11 10.38
CA MET A 297 -3.94 20.16 10.85
C MET A 297 -4.42 20.53 12.26
N PRO A 298 -5.74 20.42 12.56
CA PRO A 298 -6.23 20.59 13.92
C PRO A 298 -5.56 19.57 14.85
N PRO A 299 -5.35 19.91 16.14
CA PRO A 299 -4.74 18.99 17.10
C PRO A 299 -5.54 17.69 17.15
N PRO A 300 -4.87 16.51 17.25
CA PRO A 300 -5.57 15.25 17.34
C PRO A 300 -6.52 15.24 18.54
N LYS A 301 -7.68 14.59 18.37
CA LYS A 301 -8.65 14.44 19.45
C LYS A 301 -8.03 13.66 20.63
N PRO A 302 -8.47 13.89 21.89
CA PRO A 302 -7.89 13.24 23.06
C PRO A 302 -7.83 11.71 22.97
N GLU A 303 -8.86 11.09 22.38
CA GLU A 303 -8.90 9.63 22.20
C GLU A 303 -7.87 9.12 21.18
N VAL A 304 -7.49 9.95 20.20
CA VAL A 304 -6.38 9.63 19.28
C VAL A 304 -5.04 9.83 19.98
N LEU A 305 -4.89 10.92 20.74
CA LEU A 305 -3.67 11.18 21.53
C LEU A 305 -3.41 10.04 22.51
N GLU A 306 -4.45 9.50 23.15
CA GLU A 306 -4.33 8.34 24.02
C GLU A 306 -3.79 7.10 23.29
N LEU A 307 -4.31 6.80 22.10
CA LEU A 307 -3.89 5.66 21.29
C LEU A 307 -2.47 5.83 20.73
N THR A 308 -2.03 7.07 20.49
CA THR A 308 -0.71 7.38 19.91
C THR A 308 0.35 7.74 20.96
N GLY A 309 0.04 7.66 22.26
CA GLY A 309 0.98 8.00 23.34
C GLY A 309 1.29 9.49 23.48
N GLY A 310 0.41 10.34 22.96
CA GLY A 310 0.49 11.80 23.06
C GLY A 310 -0.27 12.37 24.26
N LEU A 311 -0.97 11.54 25.03
CA LEU A 311 -1.75 11.98 26.19
C LEU A 311 -0.87 12.02 27.45
N THR A 312 -0.82 13.19 28.08
CA THR A 312 -0.17 13.39 29.39
C THR A 312 -1.22 13.31 30.49
N LYS A 313 -0.94 12.52 31.53
CA LYS A 313 -1.76 12.41 32.73
C LYS A 313 -1.65 13.69 33.59
N SER A 314 -2.52 13.83 34.58
CA SER A 314 -2.54 14.97 35.50
C SER A 314 -1.28 15.12 36.36
N ASP A 315 -0.52 14.03 36.54
CA ASP A 315 0.77 13.98 37.24
C ASP A 315 1.98 14.31 36.33
N GLY A 316 1.74 14.61 35.05
CA GLY A 316 2.79 14.88 34.07
C GLY A 316 3.36 13.65 33.37
N GLU A 317 2.93 12.43 33.73
CA GLU A 317 3.39 11.21 33.09
C GLU A 317 2.76 11.05 31.70
N LYS A 318 3.57 10.79 30.67
CA LYS A 318 3.09 10.47 29.33
C LYS A 318 2.66 9.01 29.26
N LYS A 319 1.43 8.76 28.84
CA LYS A 319 0.97 7.40 28.55
C LYS A 319 1.71 6.88 27.30
N PRO A 320 2.26 5.66 27.31
CA PRO A 320 2.87 5.09 26.11
C PRO A 320 1.82 4.88 25.01
N ALA A 321 2.28 4.80 23.77
CA ALA A 321 1.41 4.48 22.65
C ALA A 321 0.85 3.07 22.79
N MET A 322 -0.40 2.88 22.37
CA MET A 322 -0.98 1.55 22.25
C MET A 322 -0.37 0.86 21.04
N GLU A 323 0.22 -0.31 21.27
CA GLU A 323 0.89 -1.11 20.25
C GLU A 323 0.63 -2.60 20.51
N VAL A 324 0.63 -3.39 19.44
CA VAL A 324 0.64 -4.86 19.49
C VAL A 324 1.88 -5.38 18.77
N GLU A 325 2.47 -6.44 19.29
CA GLU A 325 3.62 -7.07 18.65
C GLU A 325 3.17 -8.33 17.88
N ILE A 326 3.52 -8.39 16.60
CA ILE A 326 3.30 -9.55 15.74
C ILE A 326 4.64 -9.85 15.05
N ASN A 327 5.15 -11.07 15.26
CA ASN A 327 6.43 -11.53 14.70
C ASN A 327 7.61 -10.57 14.99
N GLY A 328 7.67 -9.99 16.19
CA GLY A 328 8.72 -9.05 16.60
C GLY A 328 8.60 -7.65 15.99
N VAL A 329 7.45 -7.32 15.38
CA VAL A 329 7.16 -6.00 14.81
C VAL A 329 6.00 -5.36 15.57
N LYS A 330 6.17 -4.09 15.95
CA LYS A 330 5.16 -3.33 16.70
C LYS A 330 4.22 -2.58 15.75
N TYR A 331 2.93 -2.83 15.89
CA TYR A 331 1.86 -2.19 15.11
C TYR A 331 0.98 -1.35 16.03
N GLY A 332 0.69 -0.13 15.62
CA GLY A 332 -0.07 0.86 16.39
C GLY A 332 -1.15 1.56 15.57
N TYR A 333 -1.72 2.63 16.13
CA TYR A 333 -2.86 3.37 15.54
C TYR A 333 -2.68 3.73 14.06
N TYR A 334 -1.51 4.26 13.68
CA TYR A 334 -1.26 4.68 12.29
C TYR A 334 -1.15 3.51 11.31
N HIS A 335 -0.72 2.33 11.78
CA HIS A 335 -0.74 1.10 10.96
C HIS A 335 -2.19 0.69 10.72
N PHE A 336 -3.00 0.62 11.79
CA PHE A 336 -4.43 0.32 11.71
C PHE A 336 -5.17 1.28 10.76
N LYS A 337 -5.01 2.60 10.96
CA LYS A 337 -5.62 3.64 10.12
C LYS A 337 -5.22 3.48 8.64
N SER A 338 -3.95 3.23 8.37
CA SER A 338 -3.45 3.10 6.99
C SER A 338 -4.02 1.84 6.32
N LEU A 339 -4.04 0.71 7.04
CA LEU A 339 -4.67 -0.51 6.55
C LEU A 339 -6.17 -0.30 6.27
N ILE A 340 -6.92 0.39 7.14
CA ILE A 340 -8.33 0.69 6.84
C ILE A 340 -8.46 1.43 5.50
N ARG A 341 -7.60 2.40 5.22
CA ARG A 341 -7.58 3.10 3.92
C ARG A 341 -7.29 2.14 2.76
N VAL A 342 -6.38 1.18 2.92
CA VAL A 342 -6.09 0.17 1.89
C VAL A 342 -7.32 -0.66 1.56
N TYR A 343 -8.03 -1.17 2.58
CA TYR A 343 -9.13 -2.11 2.39
C TYR A 343 -10.46 -1.45 2.05
N THR A 344 -10.68 -0.19 2.43
CA THR A 344 -12.02 0.44 2.33
C THR A 344 -12.10 1.58 1.33
N ASN A 345 -10.97 2.17 0.91
CA ASN A 345 -10.98 3.35 0.05
C ASN A 345 -11.03 3.00 -1.45
N ILE A 346 -11.95 3.63 -2.19
CA ILE A 346 -12.10 3.43 -3.64
C ILE A 346 -11.40 4.61 -4.36
N PRO A 347 -10.34 4.38 -5.17
CA PRO A 347 -9.60 5.45 -5.85
C PRO A 347 -10.44 6.06 -6.97
N SER A 348 -10.76 7.34 -6.84
CA SER A 348 -11.67 7.99 -7.79
C SER A 348 -11.12 8.08 -9.21
N TRP A 349 -9.80 8.15 -9.42
CA TRP A 349 -9.20 8.29 -10.76
C TRP A 349 -8.89 6.98 -11.47
N HIS A 350 -8.57 5.92 -10.74
CA HIS A 350 -8.50 4.58 -11.35
C HIS A 350 -9.87 4.11 -11.90
N ALA A 351 -10.94 4.86 -11.65
CA ALA A 351 -12.22 4.75 -12.37
C ALA A 351 -12.14 5.06 -13.87
N GLU A 352 -11.12 5.80 -14.30
CA GLU A 352 -11.08 6.49 -15.59
C GLU A 352 -10.14 5.82 -16.62
N GLU A 353 -9.57 4.66 -16.29
CA GLU A 353 -8.52 3.95 -17.04
C GLU A 353 -8.84 3.64 -18.52
N GLU A 354 -10.05 3.91 -19.03
CA GLU A 354 -10.41 3.65 -20.43
C GLU A 354 -11.18 4.78 -21.19
N ARG A 355 -11.46 5.97 -20.64
CA ARG A 355 -12.48 6.85 -21.27
C ARG A 355 -12.16 8.34 -21.42
N TYR A 356 -11.26 8.67 -22.36
CA TYR A 356 -10.99 10.05 -22.76
C TYR A 356 -11.96 10.68 -23.79
N LYS A 357 -13.22 10.22 -23.94
CA LYS A 357 -14.15 10.87 -24.89
C LYS A 357 -15.61 11.10 -24.47
N TYR A 358 -16.12 10.54 -23.36
CA TYR A 358 -17.57 10.56 -23.08
C TYR A 358 -17.97 10.71 -21.59
N VAL A 359 -17.15 11.35 -20.76
CA VAL A 359 -17.38 11.52 -19.30
C VAL A 359 -18.75 12.13 -18.94
N HIS A 360 -19.39 12.85 -19.85
CA HIS A 360 -20.69 13.48 -19.59
C HIS A 360 -21.90 12.51 -19.63
N GLN A 361 -21.72 11.22 -19.97
CA GLN A 361 -22.84 10.35 -20.34
C GLN A 361 -23.00 9.02 -19.59
N THR A 362 -22.19 8.67 -18.56
CA THR A 362 -22.39 7.38 -17.87
C THR A 362 -22.24 7.40 -16.35
N GLN A 363 -23.26 6.87 -15.68
CA GLN A 363 -23.39 6.56 -14.24
C GLN A 363 -22.47 5.44 -13.70
N ASP A 364 -21.33 5.12 -14.34
CA ASP A 364 -20.61 3.84 -14.10
C ASP A 364 -19.13 4.00 -13.68
N PHE A 365 -18.78 5.08 -12.97
CA PHE A 365 -17.42 5.36 -12.48
C PHE A 365 -16.92 4.36 -11.41
N VAL A 366 -17.79 3.62 -10.74
CA VAL A 366 -17.42 2.85 -9.54
C VAL A 366 -16.66 1.54 -9.88
N LYS A 367 -17.02 0.87 -10.98
CA LYS A 367 -16.56 -0.51 -11.24
C LYS A 367 -15.05 -0.64 -11.52
N MET A 368 -14.46 0.29 -12.29
CA MET A 368 -13.02 0.26 -12.59
C MET A 368 -12.18 0.68 -11.38
N ALA A 369 -12.63 1.66 -10.61
CA ALA A 369 -11.99 2.03 -9.35
C ALA A 369 -12.03 0.89 -8.31
N GLU A 370 -13.15 0.17 -8.23
CA GLU A 370 -13.25 -1.03 -7.41
C GLU A 370 -12.29 -2.13 -7.88
N HIS A 371 -12.13 -2.30 -9.20
CA HIS A 371 -11.17 -3.25 -9.77
C HIS A 371 -9.73 -2.91 -9.35
N ALA A 372 -9.28 -1.67 -9.54
CA ALA A 372 -7.96 -1.23 -9.13
C ALA A 372 -7.74 -1.35 -7.61
N ARG A 373 -8.76 -1.03 -6.79
CA ARG A 373 -8.73 -1.30 -5.34
C ARG A 373 -8.53 -2.80 -5.07
N ASN A 374 -9.27 -3.67 -5.76
CA ASN A 374 -9.16 -5.12 -5.57
C ASN A 374 -7.76 -5.62 -5.90
N ILE A 375 -7.14 -5.13 -6.98
CA ILE A 375 -5.75 -5.47 -7.34
C ILE A 375 -4.77 -4.95 -6.29
N PHE A 376 -4.96 -3.72 -5.81
CA PHE A 376 -4.10 -3.14 -4.77
C PHE A 376 -4.17 -3.95 -3.46
N VAL A 377 -5.37 -4.40 -3.07
CA VAL A 377 -5.61 -5.27 -1.91
C VAL A 377 -5.04 -6.66 -2.13
N SER A 378 -5.20 -7.25 -3.32
CA SER A 378 -4.72 -8.61 -3.61
C SER A 378 -3.19 -8.74 -3.59
N LYS A 379 -2.48 -7.62 -3.69
CA LYS A 379 -1.02 -7.55 -3.55
C LYS A 379 -0.54 -7.31 -2.11
N GLN A 380 -1.45 -7.25 -1.13
CA GLN A 380 -1.09 -7.17 0.28
C GLN A 380 -0.98 -8.57 0.88
N ASP A 381 -0.21 -8.71 1.97
CA ASP A 381 -0.29 -9.87 2.85
C ASP A 381 -1.61 -9.79 3.65
N THR A 382 -2.69 -10.29 3.04
CA THR A 382 -4.04 -10.21 3.60
C THR A 382 -4.17 -10.89 4.97
N PRO A 383 -3.65 -12.11 5.18
CA PRO A 383 -3.65 -12.74 6.50
C PRO A 383 -2.99 -11.87 7.58
N LEU A 384 -1.80 -11.34 7.32
CA LEU A 384 -1.13 -10.43 8.26
C LEU A 384 -1.95 -9.16 8.51
N CYS A 385 -2.46 -8.54 7.45
CA CYS A 385 -3.27 -7.31 7.59
C CYS A 385 -4.49 -7.54 8.48
N MET A 386 -5.20 -8.66 8.31
CA MET A 386 -6.34 -9.04 9.14
C MET A 386 -5.93 -9.32 10.58
N GLU A 387 -4.77 -9.94 10.78
CA GLU A 387 -4.24 -10.19 12.12
C GLU A 387 -3.89 -8.87 12.84
N ILE A 388 -3.24 -7.93 12.15
CA ILE A 388 -2.94 -6.59 12.68
C ILE A 388 -4.24 -5.88 13.07
N PHE A 389 -5.26 -5.89 12.19
CA PHE A 389 -6.56 -5.29 12.49
C PHE A 389 -7.17 -5.86 13.77
N ALA A 390 -7.29 -7.19 13.83
CA ALA A 390 -7.98 -7.86 14.90
C ALA A 390 -7.23 -7.73 16.24
N ARG A 391 -5.92 -7.99 16.26
CA ARG A 391 -5.11 -7.89 17.48
C ARG A 391 -5.07 -6.47 18.01
N TYR A 392 -4.86 -5.46 17.16
CA TYR A 392 -4.80 -4.08 17.60
C TYR A 392 -6.15 -3.60 18.18
N TYR A 393 -7.26 -3.89 17.49
CA TYR A 393 -8.58 -3.53 17.97
C TYR A 393 -8.90 -4.21 19.31
N ASN A 394 -8.61 -5.50 19.43
CA ASN A 394 -8.85 -6.26 20.66
C ASN A 394 -7.98 -5.80 21.82
N ALA A 395 -6.72 -5.41 21.58
CA ALA A 395 -5.87 -4.85 22.63
C ALA A 395 -6.46 -3.54 23.19
N VAL A 396 -6.94 -2.64 22.33
CA VAL A 396 -7.61 -1.41 22.77
C VAL A 396 -8.92 -1.73 23.51
N LYS A 397 -9.66 -2.76 23.10
CA LYS A 397 -10.86 -3.22 23.80
C LYS A 397 -10.53 -3.77 25.20
N GLN A 398 -9.49 -4.58 25.33
CA GLN A 398 -9.06 -5.13 26.61
C GLN A 398 -8.67 -4.02 27.59
N GLU A 399 -7.90 -3.02 27.15
CA GLU A 399 -7.57 -1.84 27.97
C GLU A 399 -8.82 -1.03 28.37
N TYR A 400 -9.83 -0.96 27.50
CA TYR A 400 -11.12 -0.35 27.83
C TYR A 400 -11.85 -1.14 28.91
N GLU A 401 -11.96 -2.46 28.77
CA GLU A 401 -12.65 -3.33 29.73
C GLU A 401 -11.94 -3.37 31.09
N ALA A 402 -10.61 -3.25 31.11
CA ALA A 402 -9.80 -3.10 32.32
C ALA A 402 -9.91 -1.71 32.97
N GLY A 403 -10.58 -0.73 32.32
CA GLY A 403 -10.70 0.63 32.82
C GLY A 403 -9.41 1.46 32.72
N HIS A 404 -8.43 1.02 31.94
CA HIS A 404 -7.14 1.71 31.79
C HIS A 404 -7.17 2.85 30.76
N LEU A 405 -8.23 2.95 29.94
CA LEU A 405 -8.41 4.05 29.00
C LEU A 405 -9.07 5.26 29.66
N ILE A 406 -8.35 6.39 29.70
CA ILE A 406 -8.81 7.67 30.23
C ILE A 406 -10.01 8.19 29.43
N THR A 407 -9.99 8.02 28.11
CA THR A 407 -11.11 8.43 27.26
C THR A 407 -12.25 7.40 27.23
N GLY A 408 -12.07 6.25 27.89
CA GLY A 408 -13.03 5.16 27.98
C GLY A 408 -13.46 4.64 26.60
N LYS A 409 -14.77 4.44 26.41
CA LYS A 409 -15.35 3.93 25.16
C LYS A 409 -15.09 4.84 23.94
N ARG A 410 -14.64 6.09 24.13
CA ARG A 410 -14.36 7.02 23.01
C ARG A 410 -13.21 6.55 22.12
N ALA A 411 -12.18 5.90 22.67
CA ALA A 411 -11.09 5.32 21.88
C ALA A 411 -11.59 4.23 20.91
N LEU A 412 -12.42 3.29 21.39
CA LEU A 412 -13.06 2.27 20.55
C LEU A 412 -14.01 2.87 19.51
N LYS A 413 -14.77 3.92 19.89
CA LYS A 413 -15.59 4.68 18.94
C LYS A 413 -14.75 5.34 17.85
N ALA A 414 -13.58 5.88 18.17
CA ALA A 414 -12.69 6.45 17.17
C ALA A 414 -12.18 5.38 16.21
N LEU A 415 -11.76 4.21 16.71
CA LEU A 415 -11.30 3.10 15.86
C LEU A 415 -12.39 2.54 14.95
N SER A 416 -13.56 2.21 15.50
CA SER A 416 -14.69 1.68 14.70
C SER A 416 -15.14 2.66 13.62
N LYS A 417 -15.16 3.97 13.92
CA LYS A 417 -15.51 5.02 12.95
C LYS A 417 -14.46 5.26 11.86
N LEU A 418 -13.26 4.69 11.97
CA LEU A 418 -12.33 4.70 10.85
C LEU A 418 -12.85 3.84 9.69
N ILE A 419 -13.62 2.77 9.97
CA ILE A 419 -14.24 1.94 8.95
C ILE A 419 -15.46 2.70 8.38
N PRO A 420 -15.42 3.13 7.11
CA PRO A 420 -16.49 3.91 6.51
C PRO A 420 -17.70 3.03 6.19
N ASP A 421 -18.91 3.56 6.33
CA ASP A 421 -20.15 2.86 5.95
C ASP A 421 -20.31 2.84 4.42
N THR A 422 -19.63 1.87 3.81
CA THR A 422 -19.53 1.64 2.37
C THR A 422 -19.53 0.13 2.13
N ASP A 423 -19.73 -0.33 0.89
CA ASP A 423 -19.67 -1.76 0.59
C ASP A 423 -18.31 -2.39 0.95
N ALA A 424 -17.21 -1.68 0.70
CA ALA A 424 -15.88 -2.13 1.07
C ALA A 424 -15.70 -2.17 2.61
N GLY A 425 -16.23 -1.19 3.33
CA GLY A 425 -16.26 -1.18 4.79
C GLY A 425 -17.13 -2.30 5.37
N ASN A 426 -18.29 -2.58 4.79
CA ASN A 426 -19.17 -3.68 5.19
C ASN A 426 -18.53 -5.04 4.94
N ARG A 427 -17.81 -5.23 3.83
CA ARG A 427 -17.01 -6.45 3.59
C ARG A 427 -15.93 -6.64 4.65
N LEU A 428 -15.15 -5.59 4.93
CA LEU A 428 -14.11 -5.64 5.97
C LEU A 428 -14.71 -5.91 7.36
N CYS A 429 -15.84 -5.26 7.68
CA CYS A 429 -16.51 -5.42 8.97
C CYS A 429 -17.11 -6.83 9.13
N ALA A 430 -17.66 -7.41 8.07
CA ALA A 430 -18.14 -8.79 8.09
C ALA A 430 -17.00 -9.77 8.36
N GLU A 431 -15.84 -9.55 7.73
CA GLU A 431 -14.65 -10.39 7.92
C GLU A 431 -14.05 -10.27 9.34
N LEU A 432 -13.91 -9.03 9.83
CA LEU A 432 -13.27 -8.76 11.13
C LEU A 432 -14.21 -8.89 12.32
N PHE A 433 -15.52 -8.72 12.18
CA PHE A 433 -16.43 -8.61 13.32
C PHE A 433 -17.70 -9.47 13.18
N GLY A 434 -17.92 -10.09 12.02
CA GLY A 434 -19.15 -10.84 11.75
C GLY A 434 -20.40 -9.97 11.79
N CYS A 435 -20.30 -8.69 11.42
CA CYS A 435 -21.40 -7.73 11.40
C CYS A 435 -21.20 -6.67 10.31
N ILE A 436 -22.23 -5.85 10.06
CA ILE A 436 -22.11 -4.66 9.21
C ILE A 436 -21.53 -3.46 9.99
N VAL A 437 -21.09 -2.44 9.26
CA VAL A 437 -20.44 -1.23 9.82
C VAL A 437 -21.36 -0.52 10.81
N LYS A 438 -22.63 -0.36 10.47
CA LYS A 438 -23.63 0.30 11.32
C LYS A 438 -23.72 -0.34 12.70
N GLU A 439 -23.79 -1.68 12.75
CA GLU A 439 -23.83 -2.44 14.00
C GLU A 439 -22.55 -2.27 14.83
N LEU A 440 -21.38 -2.24 14.17
CA LEU A 440 -20.10 -1.99 14.85
C LEU A 440 -20.04 -0.57 15.42
N HIS A 441 -20.54 0.43 14.70
CA HIS A 441 -20.57 1.83 15.17
C HIS A 441 -21.49 2.01 16.38
N GLU A 442 -22.62 1.31 16.40
CA GLU A 442 -23.55 1.27 17.53
C GLU A 442 -22.95 0.51 18.73
N ASN A 443 -22.24 -0.59 18.46
CA ASN A 443 -21.58 -1.41 19.47
C ASN A 443 -20.07 -1.64 19.22
N PRO A 444 -19.22 -0.64 19.53
CA PRO A 444 -17.77 -0.71 19.30
C PRO A 444 -17.03 -1.54 20.38
N VAL A 445 -17.74 -2.25 21.25
CA VAL A 445 -17.14 -3.17 22.25
C VAL A 445 -17.17 -4.61 21.73
N ARG A 446 -17.50 -4.81 20.46
CA ARG A 446 -17.49 -6.13 19.83
C ARG A 446 -16.05 -6.64 19.69
N ASN A 447 -15.84 -7.95 19.85
CA ASN A 447 -14.55 -8.57 19.59
C ASN A 447 -14.28 -8.61 18.09
N ALA A 448 -13.06 -8.24 17.69
CA ALA A 448 -12.56 -8.57 16.37
C ALA A 448 -12.18 -10.06 16.32
N LEU A 449 -12.59 -10.73 15.25
CA LEU A 449 -12.28 -12.10 14.91
C LEU A 449 -10.84 -12.16 14.40
N LEU A 450 -9.99 -12.95 15.07
CA LEU A 450 -8.68 -13.27 14.52
C LEU A 450 -8.86 -14.04 13.20
N PRO A 451 -8.00 -13.78 12.19
CA PRO A 451 -7.98 -14.60 10.99
C PRO A 451 -7.73 -16.04 11.42
N ILE A 452 -8.63 -16.92 10.99
CA ILE A 452 -8.53 -18.35 11.21
C ILE A 452 -7.73 -18.93 10.05
N GLU A 453 -6.94 -19.97 10.31
CA GLU A 453 -6.30 -20.76 9.25
C GLU A 453 -7.35 -21.10 8.17
N PRO A 454 -6.99 -21.06 6.86
CA PRO A 454 -7.94 -21.25 5.77
C PRO A 454 -8.84 -22.48 5.96
N GLU A 455 -8.31 -23.56 6.52
CA GLU A 455 -9.00 -24.82 6.79
C GLU A 455 -10.11 -24.71 7.85
N GLU A 456 -9.94 -23.89 8.89
CA GLU A 456 -10.98 -23.63 9.90
C GLU A 456 -12.00 -22.57 9.43
N ARG A 457 -11.63 -21.71 8.46
CA ARG A 457 -12.55 -20.77 7.80
C ARG A 457 -13.69 -21.50 7.06
N TYR A 458 -13.40 -22.67 6.49
CA TYR A 458 -14.42 -23.56 5.91
C TYR A 458 -15.28 -24.27 6.97
N GLN A 459 -14.78 -24.43 8.20
CA GLN A 459 -15.52 -25.09 9.29
C GLN A 459 -16.37 -24.14 10.14
N ARG A 460 -16.05 -22.84 10.21
CA ARG A 460 -16.95 -21.83 10.79
C ARG A 460 -18.12 -21.56 9.85
N LYS A 461 -19.06 -22.51 9.80
CA LYS A 461 -20.45 -22.20 9.48
C LYS A 461 -20.90 -21.12 10.46
N LEU A 462 -21.17 -19.93 9.93
CA LEU A 462 -21.92 -18.87 10.60
C LEU A 462 -23.11 -19.49 11.34
N LYS A 463 -23.01 -19.63 12.68
CA LYS A 463 -24.16 -19.93 13.54
C LYS A 463 -24.94 -18.63 13.67
N VAL A 464 -25.68 -18.28 12.61
CA VAL A 464 -26.75 -17.31 12.69
C VAL A 464 -27.93 -18.09 13.28
N GLU A 465 -28.38 -17.72 14.48
CA GLU A 465 -29.70 -18.16 14.94
C GLU A 465 -30.75 -17.45 14.07
N VAL A 466 -31.25 -18.18 13.07
CA VAL A 466 -32.33 -17.72 12.18
C VAL A 466 -33.63 -18.27 12.76
N LEU A 467 -34.56 -17.40 13.14
CA LEU A 467 -35.95 -17.77 13.41
C LEU A 467 -36.53 -18.51 12.19
N PRO A 468 -37.36 -19.56 12.37
CA PRO A 468 -37.85 -20.37 11.26
C PRO A 468 -38.48 -19.51 10.16
N GLY A 469 -38.03 -19.68 8.93
CA GLY A 469 -38.61 -19.01 7.77
C GLY A 469 -39.89 -19.71 7.30
N PHE A 470 -40.77 -18.96 6.62
CA PHE A 470 -42.07 -19.39 6.06
C PHE A 470 -42.10 -20.82 5.51
N LEU A 471 -41.07 -21.29 4.78
CA LEU A 471 -40.99 -22.65 4.22
C LEU A 471 -40.94 -23.78 5.27
N GLN A 472 -40.37 -23.55 6.45
CA GLN A 472 -40.36 -24.53 7.54
C GLN A 472 -41.75 -24.69 8.18
N GLU A 473 -42.65 -23.72 8.03
CA GLU A 473 -44.03 -23.81 8.51
C GLU A 473 -44.95 -24.58 7.56
N ILE A 474 -44.64 -24.65 6.26
CA ILE A 474 -45.55 -25.21 5.23
C ILE A 474 -45.08 -26.53 4.63
N ALA A 475 -43.79 -26.88 4.75
CA ALA A 475 -43.25 -28.14 4.22
C ALA A 475 -42.15 -28.73 5.13
N PRO A 476 -42.50 -29.22 6.34
CA PRO A 476 -41.56 -29.69 7.36
C PRO A 476 -40.74 -30.94 6.97
N ASN A 477 -41.06 -31.58 5.85
CA ASN A 477 -40.44 -32.84 5.41
C ASN A 477 -39.24 -32.65 4.47
N LEU A 478 -38.88 -31.40 4.13
CA LEU A 478 -37.67 -31.06 3.37
C LEU A 478 -36.47 -30.93 4.31
N THR A 479 -36.02 -32.05 4.88
CA THR A 479 -34.81 -32.09 5.71
C THR A 479 -33.57 -32.10 4.83
N GLY A 480 -32.78 -31.02 4.86
CA GLY A 480 -31.48 -30.94 4.19
C GLY A 480 -31.04 -29.55 3.72
N VAL A 481 -31.90 -28.54 3.75
CA VAL A 481 -31.61 -27.22 3.18
C VAL A 481 -31.38 -26.20 4.29
N THR A 482 -30.14 -25.74 4.45
CA THR A 482 -29.78 -24.59 5.29
C THR A 482 -30.48 -23.32 4.79
N ALA A 483 -30.98 -22.52 5.72
CA ALA A 483 -31.75 -21.30 5.44
C ALA A 483 -30.92 -20.25 4.69
N PHE A 484 -31.31 -19.96 3.45
CA PHE A 484 -30.97 -18.72 2.76
C PHE A 484 -32.26 -18.08 2.27
N SER A 485 -32.44 -16.79 2.54
CA SER A 485 -33.42 -15.96 1.85
C SER A 485 -32.93 -15.77 0.41
N PHE A 486 -33.66 -16.34 -0.54
CA PHE A 486 -33.09 -16.84 -1.79
C PHE A 486 -32.76 -15.83 -2.90
N PHE A 487 -32.71 -14.52 -2.65
CA PHE A 487 -32.22 -13.58 -3.67
C PHE A 487 -31.35 -12.47 -3.08
N PRO A 488 -30.05 -12.73 -2.87
CA PRO A 488 -29.07 -11.66 -2.72
C PRO A 488 -28.94 -10.88 -4.04
N SER A 489 -28.61 -9.59 -3.93
CA SER A 489 -28.18 -8.71 -5.03
C SER A 489 -27.20 -9.42 -5.98
N PRO A 490 -27.19 -9.13 -7.29
CA PRO A 490 -26.83 -10.11 -8.33
C PRO A 490 -25.33 -10.47 -8.50
N ARG A 491 -24.43 -10.14 -7.57
CA ARG A 491 -22.97 -10.31 -7.80
C ARG A 491 -22.07 -10.85 -6.67
N PRO A 492 -22.40 -10.89 -5.36
CA PRO A 492 -21.39 -11.25 -4.37
C PRO A 492 -21.12 -12.75 -4.19
N PHE A 493 -21.86 -13.66 -4.83
CA PHE A 493 -21.85 -15.08 -4.43
C PHE A 493 -21.52 -16.09 -5.54
N GLU A 494 -21.28 -15.67 -6.78
CA GLU A 494 -20.99 -16.61 -7.87
C GLU A 494 -19.73 -17.46 -7.59
N HIS A 495 -18.67 -16.85 -7.03
CA HIS A 495 -17.43 -17.53 -6.67
C HIS A 495 -17.55 -18.46 -5.45
N LEU A 496 -18.68 -18.44 -4.75
CA LEU A 496 -18.95 -19.27 -3.56
C LEU A 496 -19.89 -20.45 -3.86
N MET A 497 -20.48 -20.51 -5.06
CA MET A 497 -21.40 -21.58 -5.43
C MET A 497 -20.73 -22.62 -6.31
N THR A 498 -20.76 -23.87 -5.84
CA THR A 498 -20.30 -25.01 -6.64
C THR A 498 -21.26 -25.29 -7.80
N LYS A 499 -20.77 -25.95 -8.85
CA LYS A 499 -21.58 -26.37 -10.00
C LYS A 499 -22.78 -27.21 -9.59
N GLU A 500 -22.61 -28.09 -8.59
CA GLU A 500 -23.67 -28.93 -8.02
C GLU A 500 -24.76 -28.09 -7.34
N THR A 501 -24.38 -27.01 -6.64
CA THR A 501 -25.33 -26.10 -5.99
C THR A 501 -26.18 -25.37 -7.02
N LEU A 502 -25.55 -24.88 -8.09
CA LEU A 502 -26.24 -24.21 -9.20
C LEU A 502 -27.24 -25.14 -9.90
N LYS A 503 -26.91 -26.43 -10.06
CA LYS A 503 -27.82 -27.44 -10.62
C LYS A 503 -29.06 -27.65 -9.76
N LEU A 504 -28.89 -27.79 -8.44
CA LEU A 504 -30.02 -27.97 -7.51
C LEU A 504 -30.96 -26.75 -7.50
N ILE A 505 -30.40 -25.54 -7.58
CA ILE A 505 -31.17 -24.30 -7.70
C ILE A 505 -31.94 -24.29 -9.02
N ALA A 506 -31.27 -24.60 -10.14
CA ALA A 506 -31.93 -24.68 -11.44
C ALA A 506 -33.11 -25.67 -11.40
N GLN A 507 -32.90 -26.90 -10.92
CA GLN A 507 -33.94 -27.93 -10.87
C GLN A 507 -35.18 -27.57 -10.05
N SER A 508 -35.03 -26.72 -9.02
CA SER A 508 -36.14 -26.32 -8.14
C SER A 508 -36.90 -25.08 -8.64
N VAL A 509 -36.27 -24.26 -9.48
CA VAL A 509 -36.78 -22.92 -9.82
C VAL A 509 -38.12 -22.94 -10.56
N ASP A 510 -38.35 -23.91 -11.45
CA ASP A 510 -39.52 -23.91 -12.32
C ASP A 510 -40.82 -24.17 -11.54
N SER A 511 -40.70 -24.73 -10.33
CA SER A 511 -41.81 -24.97 -9.39
C SER A 511 -42.19 -23.73 -8.56
N LEU A 512 -41.40 -22.67 -8.61
CA LEU A 512 -41.64 -21.45 -7.85
C LEU A 512 -42.74 -20.58 -8.45
N PRO A 513 -43.35 -19.68 -7.64
CA PRO A 513 -44.30 -18.70 -8.17
C PRO A 513 -43.63 -17.73 -9.14
N LYS A 514 -44.45 -17.04 -9.95
CA LYS A 514 -43.99 -16.27 -11.11
C LYS A 514 -42.97 -15.18 -10.74
N ARG A 515 -43.13 -14.52 -9.59
CA ARG A 515 -42.26 -13.41 -9.16
C ARG A 515 -40.85 -13.90 -8.84
N GLU A 516 -40.76 -15.04 -8.17
CA GLU A 516 -39.52 -15.68 -7.73
C GLU A 516 -38.80 -16.31 -8.92
N ARG A 517 -39.54 -16.89 -9.88
CA ARG A 517 -38.96 -17.33 -11.16
C ARG A 517 -38.32 -16.19 -11.95
N GLN A 518 -38.93 -15.00 -11.96
CA GLN A 518 -38.32 -13.84 -12.62
C GLN A 518 -37.06 -13.33 -11.90
N GLN A 519 -37.01 -13.43 -10.57
CA GLN A 519 -35.81 -13.10 -9.82
C GLN A 519 -34.68 -14.10 -10.12
N ALA A 520 -35.00 -15.40 -10.22
CA ALA A 520 -34.04 -16.42 -10.62
C ALA A 520 -33.56 -16.28 -12.06
N LEU A 521 -34.45 -15.90 -12.98
CA LEU A 521 -34.06 -15.58 -14.35
C LEU A 521 -33.05 -14.42 -14.38
N GLY A 522 -33.28 -13.37 -13.59
CA GLY A 522 -32.35 -12.26 -13.44
C GLY A 522 -30.99 -12.69 -12.86
N PHE A 523 -31.00 -13.59 -11.88
CA PHE A 523 -29.80 -14.18 -11.29
C PHE A 523 -29.01 -15.07 -12.27
N PHE A 524 -29.67 -15.95 -13.03
CA PHE A 524 -28.97 -16.81 -13.98
C PHE A 524 -28.30 -16.02 -15.11
N LYS A 525 -28.88 -14.89 -15.53
CA LYS A 525 -28.27 -13.99 -16.52
C LYS A 525 -26.99 -13.32 -16.04
N THR A 526 -26.71 -13.30 -14.73
CA THR A 526 -25.45 -12.76 -14.20
C THR A 526 -24.34 -13.78 -14.09
N LEU A 527 -24.62 -15.06 -14.32
CA LEU A 527 -23.61 -16.12 -14.28
C LEU A 527 -22.66 -16.03 -15.48
N SER A 528 -21.41 -16.40 -15.25
CA SER A 528 -20.43 -16.65 -16.30
C SER A 528 -20.93 -17.69 -17.31
N LYS A 529 -20.44 -17.61 -18.54
CA LYS A 529 -20.82 -18.51 -19.63
C LYS A 529 -20.64 -19.99 -19.25
N GLU A 530 -19.53 -20.36 -18.61
CA GLU A 530 -19.25 -21.74 -18.20
C GLU A 530 -20.27 -22.26 -17.17
N ASN A 531 -20.61 -21.43 -16.17
CA ASN A 531 -21.58 -21.79 -15.15
C ASN A 531 -23.00 -21.90 -15.71
N LEU A 532 -23.42 -20.93 -16.54
CA LEU A 532 -24.75 -20.94 -17.15
C LEU A 532 -24.90 -22.09 -18.16
N GLU A 533 -23.86 -22.39 -18.94
CA GLU A 533 -23.83 -23.54 -19.84
C GLU A 533 -24.00 -24.86 -19.09
N GLY A 534 -23.38 -24.95 -17.91
CA GLY A 534 -23.43 -26.12 -17.05
C GLY A 534 -24.80 -26.40 -16.42
N ILE A 535 -25.73 -25.44 -16.43
CA ILE A 535 -27.06 -25.57 -15.82
C ILE A 535 -28.24 -25.32 -16.78
N LYS A 536 -28.02 -24.87 -18.01
CA LYS A 536 -29.11 -24.51 -18.95
C LYS A 536 -30.12 -25.64 -19.16
N ASN A 537 -29.67 -26.90 -19.18
CA ASN A 537 -30.54 -28.06 -19.38
C ASN A 537 -31.27 -28.54 -18.10
N GLU A 538 -30.99 -27.94 -16.95
CA GLU A 538 -31.51 -28.37 -15.66
C GLU A 538 -32.86 -27.70 -15.33
N SER A 539 -33.24 -26.63 -16.03
CA SER A 539 -34.58 -26.01 -15.94
C SER A 539 -34.91 -25.10 -17.12
N LYS A 540 -36.20 -24.83 -17.33
CA LYS A 540 -36.68 -23.92 -18.38
C LYS A 540 -36.23 -22.49 -18.12
N THR A 541 -36.21 -22.04 -16.87
CA THR A 541 -35.76 -20.70 -16.51
C THR A 541 -34.24 -20.51 -16.73
N ALA A 542 -33.43 -21.55 -16.50
CA ALA A 542 -31.99 -21.51 -16.82
C ALA A 542 -31.74 -21.56 -18.33
N GLN A 543 -32.50 -22.37 -19.07
CA GLN A 543 -32.47 -22.39 -20.53
C GLN A 543 -32.86 -21.02 -21.13
N GLU A 544 -33.91 -20.38 -20.60
CA GLU A 544 -34.35 -19.05 -21.00
C GLU A 544 -33.26 -17.99 -20.74
N ALA A 545 -32.59 -18.03 -19.59
CA ALA A 545 -31.44 -17.16 -19.32
C ALA A 545 -30.29 -17.38 -20.31
N TRP A 546 -29.99 -18.63 -20.66
CA TRP A 546 -28.98 -18.97 -21.65
C TRP A 546 -29.34 -18.47 -23.04
N ASP A 547 -30.57 -18.68 -23.48
CA ASP A 547 -31.04 -18.27 -24.80
C ASP A 547 -31.06 -16.75 -24.95
N GLU A 548 -31.41 -16.01 -23.88
CA GLU A 548 -31.36 -14.55 -23.88
C GLU A 548 -29.94 -13.96 -23.87
N GLN A 549 -28.98 -14.63 -23.23
CA GLN A 549 -27.60 -14.13 -23.15
C GLN A 549 -26.72 -14.59 -24.31
N TYR A 550 -26.93 -15.82 -24.77
CA TYR A 550 -25.99 -16.53 -25.65
C TYR A 550 -26.68 -17.34 -26.77
N GLY A 551 -28.01 -17.43 -26.77
CA GLY A 551 -28.76 -18.07 -27.85
C GLY A 551 -28.62 -17.28 -29.14
N MET A 552 -28.23 -17.95 -30.23
CA MET A 552 -28.25 -17.32 -31.55
C MET A 552 -29.70 -17.07 -31.96
N VAL A 553 -30.12 -15.81 -31.95
CA VAL A 553 -31.38 -15.39 -32.56
C VAL A 553 -31.33 -15.74 -34.05
N SER A 554 -32.16 -16.70 -34.49
CA SER A 554 -32.41 -16.90 -35.91
C SER A 554 -33.02 -15.62 -36.47
N TYR A 555 -32.31 -14.97 -37.38
CA TYR A 555 -32.73 -13.74 -38.06
C TYR A 555 -33.92 -14.05 -38.98
N ASN A 556 -35.14 -14.04 -38.45
CA ASN A 556 -36.35 -13.95 -39.27
C ASN A 556 -36.71 -12.48 -39.42
N SER A 557 -36.17 -11.87 -40.47
CA SER A 557 -36.64 -10.58 -40.99
C SER A 557 -37.40 -10.84 -42.29
N PRO A 558 -38.27 -9.94 -42.78
CA PRO A 558 -39.47 -9.39 -42.17
C PRO A 558 -40.71 -9.75 -43.02
N LYS A 559 -41.93 -9.79 -42.45
CA LYS A 559 -43.15 -9.66 -43.26
C LYS A 559 -43.74 -8.26 -43.13
N LYS A 560 -43.52 -7.49 -44.20
CA LYS A 560 -44.39 -6.41 -44.68
C LYS A 560 -45.87 -6.78 -44.53
N GLY A 561 -46.71 -5.81 -44.21
CA GLY A 561 -48.15 -5.90 -44.44
C GLY A 561 -48.98 -4.83 -43.73
N PHE A 562 -49.03 -3.64 -44.34
CA PHE A 562 -50.14 -2.66 -44.33
C PHE A 562 -51.38 -3.00 -43.48
N GLN A 563 -51.75 -2.10 -42.56
CA GLN A 563 -52.68 -0.98 -42.80
C GLN A 563 -52.49 0.11 -41.75
#